data_AF-A0A1X9SP80-F1
#
_entry.id   AF-A0A1X9SP80-F1
#
_cell.length_a   1.000
_cell.length_b   1.000
_cell.length_c   1.000
_cell.angle_alpha   90.00
_cell.angle_beta   90.00
_cell.angle_gamma   90.00
#
_symmetry.space_group_name_H-M   'P 1'
#
loop_
_entity.id
_entity.type
_entity.pdbx_description
1 polymer ?
#
loop_
_entity_poly.entity_id
_entity_poly.type
_entity_poly.pdbx_seq_one_letter_code
_entity_poly.pdbx_strand_id
1 'polypeptide(L)'
;MSKIYTNEFIEDKYKILDFLDDVSPIMTKYIKENSYSKFYLFYKIINHSDIPTFAKATKQNSLERNLLYYLSIDEMYELENKRNAPFETAHQSNIGLSLKFYETLNLKNPRDNNYLLNDFKDVYLVNENIKYFKLEFTKRIFDKLNKNYNSYRKIKDIQLSNNDFTAINLSVRVHGIGARNDEDFHQLRANIFKGDLFCLLCEEKLDQKGKIFIILKKNPRFFTLLDMTNETYENYQQKQMQKIIQNAKQQENINSDEMITRKFQPKWRKMLTDEIMACLQKDNEIICPFTWISADYTKVGTLFRASHIVSYAEANENEKFDINNGILLCANADALFDKHLISVDENKNLCFSFLLDDEILKSKLLLNQPIFKSILTDKRMEFMTRHYEKFKKLELLRRDSNYDLSSETI
;
A
#
# COMPACT_ATOMS: atom_id res chain seq x y z
N MET A 1 -7.33 -13.49 23.73
CA MET A 1 -6.54 -13.37 22.49
C MET A 1 -6.20 -11.90 22.29
N SER A 2 -4.95 -11.51 22.53
CA SER A 2 -4.49 -10.15 22.29
C SER A 2 -4.50 -9.88 20.79
N LYS A 3 -5.34 -8.95 20.33
CA LYS A 3 -5.17 -8.35 19.01
C LYS A 3 -3.83 -7.63 19.04
N ILE A 4 -2.82 -8.21 18.40
CA ILE A 4 -1.53 -7.55 18.15
C ILE A 4 -1.85 -6.46 17.13
N TYR A 5 -2.20 -5.27 17.61
CA TYR A 5 -2.25 -4.10 16.76
C TYR A 5 -0.80 -3.76 16.40
N THR A 6 -0.36 -4.13 15.20
CA THR A 6 0.91 -3.65 14.63
C THR A 6 0.78 -2.17 14.29
N ASN A 7 0.75 -1.34 15.35
CA ASN A 7 0.83 0.10 15.29
C ASN A 7 2.30 0.47 15.46
N GLU A 8 2.89 1.06 14.43
CA GLU A 8 4.26 1.52 14.49
C GLU A 8 4.28 2.93 15.12
N PHE A 9 5.19 3.13 16.07
CA PHE A 9 5.35 4.35 16.87
C PHE A 9 6.77 4.87 16.67
N ILE A 10 6.90 6.16 16.38
CA ILE A 10 8.18 6.85 16.21
C ILE A 10 8.19 8.11 17.09
N GLU A 11 9.20 8.22 17.95
CA GLU A 11 9.46 9.42 18.75
C GLU A 11 10.73 10.18 18.31
N ASP A 12 11.63 9.50 17.60
CA ASP A 12 12.82 10.13 17.06
C ASP A 12 12.45 11.06 15.90
N LYS A 13 12.76 12.36 16.06
CA LYS A 13 12.38 13.40 15.11
C LYS A 13 12.94 13.17 13.71
N TYR A 14 14.16 12.64 13.58
CA TYR A 14 14.75 12.38 12.26
C TYR A 14 14.04 11.24 11.55
N LYS A 15 13.69 10.17 12.28
CA LYS A 15 12.88 9.06 11.74
C LYS A 15 11.46 9.50 11.38
N ILE A 16 10.84 10.39 12.15
CA ILE A 16 9.53 10.97 11.80
C ILE A 16 9.64 11.75 10.48
N LEU A 17 10.67 12.58 10.33
CA LEU A 17 10.89 13.36 9.11
C LEU A 17 11.17 12.45 7.90
N ASP A 18 11.98 11.41 8.05
CA ASP A 18 12.26 10.45 6.96
C ASP A 18 10.99 9.68 6.53
N PHE A 19 10.17 9.27 7.50
CA PHE A 19 8.87 8.63 7.25
C PHE A 19 7.91 9.58 6.52
N LEU A 20 7.82 10.84 6.95
CA LEU A 20 6.88 11.80 6.38
C LEU A 20 7.33 12.37 5.02
N ASP A 21 8.60 12.21 4.64
CA ASP A 21 9.15 12.80 3.40
C ASP A 21 8.42 12.33 2.14
N ASP A 22 7.91 11.08 2.11
CA ASP A 22 7.07 10.54 1.02
C ASP A 22 5.59 10.33 1.40
N VAL A 23 5.17 10.85 2.56
CA VAL A 23 3.78 10.73 3.05
C VAL A 23 3.09 12.09 3.09
N SER A 24 3.75 13.10 3.67
CA SER A 24 3.24 14.47 3.74
C SER A 24 4.36 15.51 3.82
N PRO A 25 4.78 16.08 2.67
CA PRO A 25 5.67 17.24 2.62
C PRO A 25 5.21 18.42 3.49
N ILE A 26 3.91 18.69 3.59
CA ILE A 26 3.36 19.74 4.46
C ILE A 26 3.74 19.48 5.93
N MET A 27 3.59 18.25 6.42
CA MET A 27 3.94 17.93 7.80
C MET A 27 5.45 17.91 8.05
N THR A 28 6.25 17.51 7.05
CA THR A 28 7.71 17.65 7.10
C THR A 28 8.12 19.12 7.26
N LYS A 29 7.45 20.05 6.56
CA LYS A 29 7.67 21.49 6.72
C LYS A 29 7.22 21.97 8.12
N TYR A 30 6.03 21.58 8.56
CA TYR A 30 5.48 21.97 9.86
C TYR A 30 6.41 21.59 11.04
N ILE A 31 6.97 20.37 11.05
CA ILE A 31 7.89 19.90 12.09
C ILE A 31 9.19 20.72 12.10
N LYS A 32 9.68 21.13 10.94
CA LYS A 32 10.90 21.95 10.82
C LYS A 32 10.66 23.36 11.35
N GLU A 33 9.50 23.94 11.08
CA GLU A 33 9.10 25.27 11.57
C GLU A 33 8.81 25.27 13.07
N ASN A 34 8.31 24.16 13.63
CA ASN A 34 8.04 23.99 15.05
C ASN A 34 9.15 23.19 15.74
N SER A 35 10.41 23.59 15.53
CA SER A 35 11.57 22.76 15.87
C SER A 35 11.71 22.43 17.36
N TYR A 36 11.21 23.31 18.23
CA TYR A 36 11.22 23.19 19.69
C TYR A 36 10.11 22.30 20.26
N SER A 37 9.10 21.95 19.46
CA SER A 37 8.03 21.06 19.91
C SER A 37 8.53 19.62 20.01
N LYS A 38 7.94 18.85 20.94
CA LYS A 38 8.11 17.40 20.97
C LYS A 38 7.07 16.76 20.05
N PHE A 39 7.51 15.83 19.20
CA PHE A 39 6.64 15.14 18.25
C PHE A 39 6.62 13.64 18.51
N TYR A 40 5.46 13.04 18.33
CA TYR A 40 5.26 11.60 18.29
C TYR A 40 4.46 11.25 17.03
N LEU A 41 4.89 10.23 16.30
CA LEU A 41 4.14 9.70 15.18
C LEU A 41 3.60 8.32 15.53
N PHE A 42 2.29 8.18 15.48
CA PHE A 42 1.62 6.88 15.49
C PHE A 42 1.08 6.62 14.10
N TYR A 43 1.25 5.41 13.59
CA TYR A 43 0.64 5.05 12.32
C TYR A 43 0.28 3.58 12.26
N LYS A 44 -0.66 3.29 11.35
CA LYS A 44 -1.09 1.94 11.06
C LYS A 44 -1.63 1.86 9.63
N ILE A 45 -1.60 0.64 9.10
CA ILE A 45 -2.38 0.30 7.93
C ILE A 45 -3.81 0.00 8.38
N ILE A 46 -4.78 0.57 7.67
CA ILE A 46 -6.21 0.36 7.92
C ILE A 46 -6.51 -1.11 7.67
N ASN A 47 -6.98 -1.78 8.71
CA ASN A 47 -7.38 -3.18 8.62
C ASN A 47 -8.91 -3.31 8.57
N HIS A 48 -9.38 -4.56 8.50
CA HIS A 48 -10.80 -4.86 8.42
C HIS A 48 -11.63 -4.30 9.57
N SER A 49 -11.10 -4.28 10.79
CA SER A 49 -11.85 -3.76 11.93
C SER A 49 -12.00 -2.23 11.90
N ASP A 50 -11.12 -1.53 11.19
CA ASP A 50 -11.14 -0.07 11.12
C ASP A 50 -12.13 0.49 10.08
N ILE A 51 -12.65 -0.34 9.17
CA ILE A 51 -13.54 0.12 8.11
C ILE A 51 -15.01 0.18 8.58
N PRO A 52 -15.76 1.24 8.20
CA PRO A 52 -17.19 1.32 8.49
C PRO A 52 -18.03 0.38 7.60
N THR A 53 -19.14 -0.11 8.16
CA THR A 53 -20.12 -0.94 7.45
C THR A 53 -21.31 -0.09 6.97
N PHE A 54 -21.61 -0.09 5.66
CA PHE A 54 -22.67 0.75 5.08
C PHE A 54 -23.93 0.00 4.62
N ALA A 55 -23.92 -1.33 4.59
CA ALA A 55 -25.06 -2.13 4.15
C ALA A 55 -26.12 -2.33 5.26
N LYS A 56 -27.41 -2.42 4.89
CA LYS A 56 -28.50 -2.75 5.84
C LYS A 56 -28.32 -4.18 6.38
N ALA A 57 -28.62 -4.37 7.67
CA ALA A 57 -28.52 -5.63 8.38
C ALA A 57 -29.62 -6.62 7.97
N THR A 58 -29.47 -7.31 6.83
CA THR A 58 -30.50 -8.27 6.39
C THR A 58 -29.99 -9.69 6.05
N LYS A 59 -28.73 -10.02 6.35
CA LYS A 59 -28.17 -11.39 6.47
C LYS A 59 -26.82 -11.34 7.21
N GLN A 60 -26.40 -12.44 7.82
CA GLN A 60 -25.08 -12.56 8.45
C GLN A 60 -24.07 -12.95 7.36
N ASN A 61 -22.95 -12.23 7.26
CA ASN A 61 -21.79 -12.54 6.40
C ASN A 61 -22.03 -12.63 4.88
N SER A 62 -22.09 -11.48 4.20
CA SER A 62 -22.01 -11.43 2.72
C SER A 62 -20.83 -10.55 2.27
N LEU A 63 -19.95 -11.09 1.42
CA LEU A 63 -18.76 -10.37 0.90
C LEU A 63 -19.11 -9.07 0.17
N GLU A 64 -20.32 -8.97 -0.36
CA GLU A 64 -20.90 -7.74 -0.91
C GLU A 64 -20.85 -6.54 0.05
N ARG A 65 -20.72 -6.77 1.36
CA ARG A 65 -20.59 -5.72 2.38
C ARG A 65 -19.19 -5.16 2.50
N ASN A 66 -18.19 -5.88 2.01
CA ASN A 66 -16.78 -5.51 2.06
C ASN A 66 -16.46 -4.52 0.91
N LEU A 67 -17.22 -3.42 0.86
CA LEU A 67 -17.10 -2.41 -0.20
C LEU A 67 -15.72 -1.74 -0.17
N LEU A 68 -15.22 -1.41 1.01
CA LEU A 68 -13.94 -0.70 1.23
C LEU A 68 -12.69 -1.60 1.17
N TYR A 69 -12.73 -2.61 0.33
CA TYR A 69 -11.59 -3.43 -0.05
C TYR A 69 -11.20 -3.15 -1.51
N TYR A 70 -9.91 -3.23 -1.82
CA TYR A 70 -9.40 -3.11 -3.19
C TYR A 70 -9.52 -4.41 -4.02
N LEU A 71 -10.54 -5.21 -3.74
CA LEU A 71 -10.87 -6.48 -4.40
C LEU A 71 -12.33 -6.46 -4.83
N SER A 72 -12.63 -7.02 -5.99
CA SER A 72 -13.97 -7.42 -6.40
C SER A 72 -14.49 -8.55 -5.51
N ILE A 73 -15.80 -8.83 -5.60
CA ILE A 73 -16.41 -9.93 -4.85
C ILE A 73 -15.85 -11.29 -5.33
N ASP A 74 -15.66 -11.45 -6.65
CA ASP A 74 -15.12 -12.68 -7.24
C ASP A 74 -13.68 -12.95 -6.79
N GLU A 75 -12.83 -11.93 -6.76
CA GLU A 75 -11.47 -12.06 -6.23
C GLU A 75 -11.45 -12.44 -4.74
N MET A 76 -12.38 -11.92 -3.94
CA MET A 76 -12.50 -12.34 -2.55
C MET A 76 -12.90 -13.82 -2.46
N TYR A 77 -13.89 -14.28 -3.24
CA TYR A 77 -14.27 -15.69 -3.26
C TYR A 77 -13.13 -16.61 -3.72
N GLU A 78 -12.38 -16.22 -4.75
CA GLU A 78 -11.19 -16.95 -5.19
C GLU A 78 -10.18 -17.10 -4.04
N LEU A 79 -9.92 -16.02 -3.31
CA LEU A 79 -9.03 -16.02 -2.16
C LEU A 79 -9.56 -16.86 -0.99
N GLU A 80 -10.86 -16.83 -0.69
CA GLU A 80 -11.45 -17.69 0.35
C GLU A 80 -11.29 -19.17 0.00
N ASN A 81 -11.63 -19.53 -1.24
CA ASN A 81 -11.57 -20.91 -1.72
C ASN A 81 -10.13 -21.43 -1.74
N LYS A 82 -9.20 -20.64 -2.28
CA LYS A 82 -7.80 -21.06 -2.42
C LYS A 82 -7.08 -21.19 -1.10
N ARG A 83 -7.49 -20.40 -0.09
CA ARG A 83 -6.80 -20.32 1.21
C ARG A 83 -7.55 -21.02 2.34
N ASN A 84 -8.78 -21.46 2.08
CA ASN A 84 -9.71 -21.97 3.09
C ASN A 84 -9.81 -21.02 4.31
N ALA A 85 -9.89 -19.72 4.03
CA ALA A 85 -9.85 -18.65 5.02
C ALA A 85 -10.90 -17.57 4.68
N PRO A 86 -12.02 -17.50 5.41
CA PRO A 86 -13.09 -16.57 5.09
C PRO A 86 -12.68 -15.12 5.36
N PHE A 87 -13.19 -14.18 4.58
CA PHE A 87 -13.15 -12.77 4.95
C PHE A 87 -14.12 -12.54 6.10
N GLU A 88 -13.64 -11.79 7.10
CA GLU A 88 -14.51 -11.28 8.14
C GLU A 88 -15.49 -10.25 7.53
N THR A 89 -16.67 -10.12 8.12
CA THR A 89 -17.59 -9.00 7.83
C THR A 89 -17.34 -7.88 8.82
N ALA A 90 -17.25 -6.63 8.35
CA ALA A 90 -16.85 -5.53 9.21
C ALA A 90 -17.94 -5.28 10.24
N HIS A 91 -17.63 -5.50 11.51
CA HIS A 91 -18.47 -5.06 12.62
C HIS A 91 -18.01 -3.65 12.97
N GLN A 92 -18.81 -2.66 12.59
CA GLN A 92 -18.58 -1.23 12.80
C GLN A 92 -17.71 -0.96 14.04
N SER A 93 -16.47 -0.55 13.82
CA SER A 93 -15.59 -0.19 14.93
C SER A 93 -14.84 1.09 14.57
N ASN A 94 -14.60 1.92 15.57
CA ASN A 94 -13.74 3.09 15.50
C ASN A 94 -12.38 2.74 14.84
N ILE A 95 -11.56 3.73 14.48
CA ILE A 95 -10.17 3.43 14.14
C ILE A 95 -9.46 3.00 15.43
N GLY A 96 -9.07 1.74 15.50
CA GLY A 96 -8.48 1.15 16.69
C GLY A 96 -7.03 1.60 16.87
N LEU A 97 -6.71 2.10 18.06
CA LEU A 97 -5.37 2.54 18.45
C LEU A 97 -4.84 1.67 19.61
N SER A 98 -3.52 1.64 19.76
CA SER A 98 -2.85 0.89 20.83
C SER A 98 -2.92 1.67 22.14
N LEU A 99 -2.87 0.97 23.27
CA LEU A 99 -2.83 1.60 24.60
C LEU A 99 -1.69 2.63 24.72
N LYS A 100 -0.55 2.34 24.07
CA LYS A 100 0.59 3.23 23.97
C LYS A 100 0.23 4.64 23.48
N PHE A 101 -0.72 4.79 22.55
CA PHE A 101 -1.18 6.11 22.08
C PHE A 101 -1.79 6.93 23.24
N TYR A 102 -2.69 6.31 23.99
CA TYR A 102 -3.37 6.96 25.11
C TYR A 102 -2.39 7.26 26.25
N GLU A 103 -1.52 6.31 26.59
CA GLU A 103 -0.49 6.48 27.63
C GLU A 103 0.51 7.58 27.28
N THR A 104 1.03 7.61 26.05
CA THR A 104 2.03 8.60 25.60
C THR A 104 1.50 10.04 25.68
N LEU A 105 0.21 10.23 25.39
CA LEU A 105 -0.42 11.54 25.37
C LEU A 105 -1.15 11.88 26.68
N ASN A 106 -1.00 11.04 27.71
CA ASN A 106 -1.67 11.16 29.00
C ASN A 106 -3.20 11.30 28.86
N LEU A 107 -3.79 10.50 27.98
CA LEU A 107 -5.23 10.45 27.73
C LEU A 107 -5.89 9.35 28.55
N LYS A 108 -7.18 9.51 28.84
CA LYS A 108 -7.99 8.49 29.53
C LYS A 108 -8.06 7.21 28.70
N ASN A 109 -8.07 6.06 29.36
CA ASN A 109 -8.24 4.78 28.69
C ASN A 109 -9.62 4.70 28.01
N PRO A 110 -9.69 4.34 26.71
CA PRO A 110 -10.95 4.29 25.96
C PRO A 110 -11.96 3.28 26.53
N ARG A 111 -11.50 2.24 27.24
CA ARG A 111 -12.39 1.21 27.82
C ARG A 111 -13.19 1.71 29.01
N ASP A 112 -12.65 2.69 29.72
CA ASP A 112 -13.22 3.19 30.97
C ASP A 112 -14.10 4.44 30.73
N ASN A 113 -13.80 5.20 29.68
CA ASN A 113 -14.44 6.50 29.44
C ASN A 113 -14.70 6.76 27.95
N ASN A 114 -15.87 7.32 27.66
CA ASN A 114 -16.19 7.95 26.40
C ASN A 114 -15.95 9.47 26.53
N TYR A 115 -15.15 10.06 25.65
CA TYR A 115 -14.81 11.50 25.73
C TYR A 115 -14.52 12.09 24.35
N LEU A 116 -14.49 13.41 24.26
CA LEU A 116 -14.06 14.11 23.05
C LEU A 116 -12.55 14.30 23.11
N LEU A 117 -11.81 13.83 22.10
CA LEU A 117 -10.36 13.99 22.05
C LEU A 117 -9.96 15.47 22.05
N ASN A 118 -10.82 16.30 21.46
CA ASN A 118 -10.69 17.75 21.42
C ASN A 118 -10.69 18.42 22.79
N ASP A 119 -11.17 17.77 23.85
CA ASP A 119 -11.06 18.32 25.22
C ASP A 119 -9.60 18.36 25.69
N PHE A 120 -8.74 17.50 25.13
CA PHE A 120 -7.35 17.33 25.54
C PHE A 120 -6.35 17.89 24.53
N LYS A 121 -6.64 17.73 23.22
CA LYS A 121 -5.72 18.10 22.12
C LYS A 121 -6.51 18.75 20.99
N ASP A 122 -5.95 19.75 20.32
CA ASP A 122 -6.59 20.29 19.11
C ASP A 122 -6.36 19.33 17.94
N VAL A 123 -7.44 18.90 17.28
CA VAL A 123 -7.39 17.85 16.26
C VAL A 123 -7.60 18.46 14.88
N TYR A 124 -6.67 18.17 13.98
CA TYR A 124 -6.64 18.67 12.61
C TYR A 124 -6.54 17.52 11.62
N LEU A 125 -7.27 17.63 10.52
CA LEU A 125 -7.04 16.87 9.30
C LEU A 125 -6.02 17.60 8.43
N VAL A 126 -5.02 16.89 7.91
CA VAL A 126 -4.06 17.43 6.94
C VAL A 126 -4.65 17.33 5.54
N ASN A 127 -4.89 18.47 4.90
CA ASN A 127 -5.70 18.56 3.68
C ASN A 127 -4.99 17.98 2.42
N GLU A 128 -3.66 17.90 2.42
CA GLU A 128 -2.79 17.55 1.27
C GLU A 128 -3.29 16.36 0.44
N ASN A 129 -3.52 15.22 1.10
CA ASN A 129 -3.90 13.97 0.42
C ASN A 129 -5.41 13.75 0.37
N ILE A 130 -6.23 14.61 1.01
CA ILE A 130 -7.69 14.42 1.09
C ILE A 130 -8.36 14.53 -0.28
N LYS A 131 -7.69 15.15 -1.25
CA LYS A 131 -8.11 15.10 -2.66
C LYS A 131 -8.38 13.67 -3.17
N TYR A 132 -7.66 12.66 -2.68
CA TYR A 132 -7.85 11.25 -3.07
C TYR A 132 -8.87 10.50 -2.20
N PHE A 133 -9.36 11.10 -1.11
CA PHE A 133 -10.36 10.53 -0.19
C PHE A 133 -11.75 11.13 -0.44
N LYS A 134 -12.09 11.31 -1.72
CA LYS A 134 -13.38 11.81 -2.19
C LYS A 134 -14.25 10.69 -2.76
N LEU A 135 -15.55 10.88 -2.69
CA LEU A 135 -16.57 9.94 -3.14
C LEU A 135 -16.44 9.60 -4.63
N GLU A 136 -16.01 10.56 -5.45
CA GLU A 136 -15.70 10.33 -6.86
C GLU A 136 -14.73 9.16 -7.06
N PHE A 137 -13.59 9.18 -6.38
CA PHE A 137 -12.58 8.15 -6.52
C PHE A 137 -13.03 6.81 -5.95
N THR A 138 -13.74 6.84 -4.82
CA THR A 138 -14.37 5.65 -4.22
C THR A 138 -15.31 4.97 -5.22
N LYS A 139 -16.17 5.72 -5.92
CA LYS A 139 -17.07 5.19 -6.95
C LYS A 139 -16.30 4.62 -8.13
N ARG A 140 -15.27 5.31 -8.63
CA ARG A 140 -14.42 4.79 -9.71
C ARG A 140 -13.77 3.45 -9.36
N ILE A 141 -13.29 3.29 -8.13
CA ILE A 141 -12.77 2.00 -7.62
C ILE A 141 -13.88 0.94 -7.61
N PHE A 142 -15.07 1.29 -7.12
CA PHE A 142 -16.20 0.36 -7.10
C PHE A 142 -16.59 -0.08 -8.51
N ASP A 143 -16.63 0.83 -9.48
CA ASP A 143 -16.94 0.53 -10.87
C ASP A 143 -15.86 -0.38 -11.49
N LYS A 144 -14.56 -0.07 -11.25
CA LYS A 144 -13.43 -0.91 -11.69
C LYS A 144 -13.46 -2.33 -11.10
N LEU A 145 -13.99 -2.48 -9.89
CA LEU A 145 -14.10 -3.77 -9.19
C LEU A 145 -15.51 -4.38 -9.30
N ASN A 146 -16.37 -3.83 -10.15
CA ASN A 146 -17.77 -4.27 -10.37
C ASN A 146 -18.57 -4.45 -9.06
N LYS A 147 -18.45 -3.51 -8.13
CA LYS A 147 -19.17 -3.56 -6.83
C LYS A 147 -20.54 -2.91 -6.92
N ASN A 148 -21.51 -3.48 -6.19
CA ASN A 148 -22.80 -2.85 -5.98
C ASN A 148 -22.76 -1.96 -4.73
N TYR A 149 -22.86 -0.64 -4.91
CA TYR A 149 -22.76 0.35 -3.84
C TYR A 149 -24.02 1.21 -3.67
N ASN A 150 -25.20 0.64 -3.89
CA ASN A 150 -26.48 1.35 -3.69
C ASN A 150 -26.65 1.94 -2.28
N SER A 151 -26.00 1.36 -1.27
CA SER A 151 -25.99 1.85 0.11
C SER A 151 -25.21 3.17 0.31
N TYR A 152 -24.32 3.54 -0.61
CA TYR A 152 -23.45 4.71 -0.50
C TYR A 152 -24.10 6.04 -0.91
N ARG A 153 -25.38 6.03 -1.31
CA ARG A 153 -26.10 7.23 -1.82
C ARG A 153 -26.14 8.42 -0.86
N LYS A 154 -25.95 8.20 0.44
CA LYS A 154 -26.03 9.25 1.48
C LYS A 154 -24.67 9.81 1.91
N ILE A 155 -23.57 9.23 1.43
CA ILE A 155 -22.22 9.68 1.76
C ILE A 155 -21.94 11.00 1.02
N LYS A 156 -21.26 11.93 1.70
CA LYS A 156 -20.84 13.22 1.16
C LYS A 156 -19.35 13.39 1.39
N ASP A 157 -18.74 14.25 0.58
CA ASP A 157 -17.36 14.67 0.84
C ASP A 157 -17.32 15.62 2.03
N ILE A 158 -16.27 15.51 2.83
CA ILE A 158 -15.97 16.45 3.90
C ILE A 158 -15.65 17.83 3.31
N GLN A 159 -16.12 18.89 3.95
CA GLN A 159 -15.75 20.26 3.59
C GLN A 159 -14.40 20.60 4.23
N LEU A 160 -13.43 20.99 3.41
CA LEU A 160 -12.11 21.38 3.86
C LEU A 160 -12.03 22.89 4.06
N SER A 161 -11.19 23.30 5.01
CA SER A 161 -10.78 24.69 5.11
C SER A 161 -9.88 25.06 3.91
N ASN A 162 -9.76 26.36 3.62
CA ASN A 162 -8.86 26.86 2.58
C ASN A 162 -7.36 26.77 2.97
N ASN A 163 -7.04 26.40 4.20
CA ASN A 163 -5.68 26.29 4.71
C ASN A 163 -5.15 24.86 4.54
N ASP A 164 -3.90 24.62 4.94
CA ASP A 164 -3.29 23.27 4.95
C ASP A 164 -4.01 22.30 5.91
N PHE A 165 -4.75 22.83 6.89
CA PHE A 165 -5.37 22.05 7.98
C PHE A 165 -6.85 22.37 8.15
N THR A 166 -7.67 21.34 8.31
CA THR A 166 -9.09 21.46 8.68
C THR A 166 -9.28 20.98 10.11
N ALA A 167 -9.77 21.85 11.00
CA ALA A 167 -10.10 21.44 12.37
C ALA A 167 -11.31 20.49 12.36
N ILE A 168 -11.24 19.39 13.10
CA ILE A 168 -12.32 18.40 13.18
C ILE A 168 -12.56 17.97 14.63
N ASN A 169 -13.76 17.52 14.93
CA ASN A 169 -14.09 16.90 16.21
C ASN A 169 -13.97 15.39 16.13
N LEU A 170 -13.33 14.79 17.13
CA LEU A 170 -13.08 13.36 17.16
C LEU A 170 -13.38 12.76 18.53
N SER A 171 -14.37 11.90 18.58
CA SER A 171 -14.76 11.17 19.79
C SER A 171 -13.87 9.94 20.00
N VAL A 172 -13.54 9.68 21.26
CA VAL A 172 -12.98 8.40 21.71
C VAL A 172 -14.10 7.52 22.25
N ARG A 173 -14.05 6.24 21.87
CA ARG A 173 -14.93 5.16 22.33
C ARG A 173 -14.09 3.93 22.67
N VAL A 174 -14.72 2.93 23.30
CA VAL A 174 -14.11 1.65 23.72
C VAL A 174 -13.21 1.00 22.66
N HIS A 175 -13.56 1.12 21.39
CA HIS A 175 -12.84 0.50 20.27
C HIS A 175 -11.88 1.43 19.52
N GLY A 176 -11.69 2.68 19.94
CA GLY A 176 -10.75 3.62 19.32
C GLY A 176 -11.31 5.03 19.10
N ILE A 177 -10.84 5.69 18.04
CA ILE A 177 -11.21 7.07 17.69
C ILE A 177 -12.18 7.13 16.50
N GLY A 178 -13.05 8.16 16.44
CA GLY A 178 -13.94 8.37 15.31
C GLY A 178 -15.23 7.58 15.41
N ALA A 179 -16.18 8.10 16.18
CA ALA A 179 -17.53 7.57 16.34
C ALA A 179 -18.43 7.95 15.16
N ARG A 180 -19.58 7.28 15.03
CA ARG A 180 -20.59 7.59 14.01
C ARG A 180 -21.11 9.03 14.08
N ASN A 181 -21.12 9.62 15.28
CA ASN A 181 -21.59 10.99 15.52
C ASN A 181 -20.53 12.04 15.15
N ASP A 182 -19.29 11.64 14.86
CA ASP A 182 -18.26 12.54 14.35
C ASP A 182 -18.49 12.70 12.84
N GLU A 183 -19.53 13.46 12.45
CA GLU A 183 -20.07 13.44 11.08
C GLU A 183 -18.98 13.63 10.01
N ASP A 184 -18.15 14.66 10.13
CA ASP A 184 -17.06 14.95 9.19
C ASP A 184 -16.10 13.77 9.03
N PHE A 185 -15.65 13.21 10.16
CA PHE A 185 -14.72 12.09 10.15
C PHE A 185 -15.39 10.80 9.67
N HIS A 186 -16.66 10.58 9.99
CA HIS A 186 -17.43 9.45 9.52
C HIS A 186 -17.62 9.48 8.00
N GLN A 187 -17.91 10.66 7.43
CA GLN A 187 -17.97 10.86 5.99
C GLN A 187 -16.60 10.60 5.34
N LEU A 188 -15.52 11.13 5.91
CA LEU A 188 -14.15 10.86 5.42
C LEU A 188 -13.82 9.36 5.43
N ARG A 189 -14.16 8.65 6.52
CA ARG A 189 -13.93 7.20 6.66
C ARG A 189 -14.67 6.37 5.62
N ALA A 190 -15.75 6.88 5.04
CA ALA A 190 -16.43 6.21 3.92
C ALA A 190 -15.58 6.15 2.65
N ASN A 191 -14.47 6.90 2.58
CA ASN A 191 -13.53 6.90 1.47
C ASN A 191 -12.16 6.30 1.83
N ILE A 192 -12.01 5.70 3.02
CA ILE A 192 -10.78 5.05 3.48
C ILE A 192 -10.92 3.53 3.29
N PHE A 193 -10.01 2.92 2.55
CA PHE A 193 -10.06 1.50 2.21
C PHE A 193 -9.10 0.70 3.11
N LYS A 194 -9.36 -0.60 3.27
CA LYS A 194 -8.39 -1.53 3.84
C LYS A 194 -7.08 -1.44 3.06
N GLY A 195 -5.97 -1.29 3.76
CA GLY A 195 -4.64 -1.10 3.18
C GLY A 195 -4.20 0.37 3.08
N ASP A 196 -5.11 1.35 3.23
CA ASP A 196 -4.73 2.76 3.30
C ASP A 196 -3.92 3.04 4.58
N LEU A 197 -3.01 4.02 4.52
CA LEU A 197 -2.19 4.42 5.66
C LEU A 197 -2.90 5.52 6.45
N PHE A 198 -2.97 5.32 7.77
CA PHE A 198 -3.51 6.27 8.73
C PHE A 198 -2.44 6.64 9.74
N CYS A 199 -2.11 7.94 9.84
CA CYS A 199 -1.15 8.44 10.80
C CYS A 199 -1.74 9.53 11.69
N LEU A 200 -1.23 9.60 12.92
CA LEU A 200 -1.45 10.64 13.90
C LEU A 200 -0.10 11.22 14.28
N LEU A 201 0.21 12.41 13.76
CA LEU A 201 1.34 13.19 14.26
C LEU A 201 0.87 14.04 15.44
N CYS A 202 1.43 13.78 16.61
CA CYS A 202 1.07 14.43 17.86
C CYS A 202 2.17 15.42 18.25
N GLU A 203 1.79 16.66 18.51
CA GLU A 203 2.67 17.75 18.94
C GLU A 203 2.40 18.08 20.41
N GLU A 204 3.44 18.06 21.24
CA GLU A 204 3.40 18.51 22.63
C GLU A 204 4.27 19.77 22.83
N LYS A 205 3.70 20.74 23.57
CA LYS A 205 4.35 21.98 24.03
C LYS A 205 4.08 22.14 25.52
N LEU A 206 5.03 22.73 26.26
CA LEU A 206 4.88 22.92 27.72
C LEU A 206 3.73 23.87 28.08
N ASP A 207 3.56 24.96 27.34
CA ASP A 207 2.66 26.07 27.71
C ASP A 207 1.41 26.17 26.82
N GLN A 208 1.16 25.17 25.97
CA GLN A 208 0.05 25.19 25.04
C GLN A 208 -0.63 23.82 24.97
N LYS A 209 -1.93 23.84 24.67
CA LYS A 209 -2.66 22.62 24.36
C LYS A 209 -2.00 21.93 23.15
N GLY A 210 -1.67 20.65 23.32
CA GLY A 210 -1.05 19.85 22.27
C GLY A 210 -1.97 19.68 21.06
N LYS A 211 -1.39 19.31 19.91
CA LYS A 211 -2.12 19.13 18.65
C LYS A 211 -1.99 17.71 18.14
N ILE A 212 -3.01 17.24 17.43
CA ILE A 212 -3.00 15.96 16.71
C ILE A 212 -3.36 16.23 15.26
N PHE A 213 -2.47 15.83 14.36
CA PHE A 213 -2.66 15.91 12.92
C PHE A 213 -2.95 14.52 12.36
N ILE A 214 -4.13 14.36 11.75
CA ILE A 214 -4.52 13.16 11.02
C ILE A 214 -3.98 13.27 9.59
N ILE A 215 -3.10 12.35 9.23
CA ILE A 215 -2.50 12.24 7.91
C ILE A 215 -2.99 10.95 7.28
N LEU A 216 -3.52 11.05 6.06
CA LEU A 216 -3.96 9.91 5.28
C LEU A 216 -3.09 9.75 4.04
N LYS A 217 -2.82 8.51 3.64
CA LYS A 217 -2.18 8.19 2.36
C LYS A 217 -2.85 6.96 1.76
N LYS A 218 -3.21 7.07 0.47
CA LYS A 218 -3.80 5.96 -0.26
C LYS A 218 -2.80 4.81 -0.42
N ASN A 219 -3.29 3.59 -0.30
CA ASN A 219 -2.52 2.41 -0.67
C ASN A 219 -2.08 2.49 -2.14
N PRO A 220 -0.89 2.00 -2.53
CA PRO A 220 -0.49 1.99 -3.94
C PRO A 220 -1.49 1.32 -4.88
N ARG A 221 -2.26 0.34 -4.39
CA ARG A 221 -3.34 -0.32 -5.12
C ARG A 221 -4.41 0.63 -5.64
N PHE A 222 -4.67 1.73 -4.93
CA PHE A 222 -5.58 2.78 -5.39
C PHE A 222 -5.15 3.33 -6.76
N PHE A 223 -3.85 3.63 -6.88
CA PHE A 223 -3.27 4.24 -8.06
C PHE A 223 -3.19 3.23 -9.22
N THR A 224 -2.80 1.98 -8.94
CA THR A 224 -2.73 0.93 -9.98
C THR A 224 -4.10 0.53 -10.52
N LEU A 225 -5.15 0.52 -9.69
CA LEU A 225 -6.52 0.24 -10.14
C LEU A 225 -7.11 1.35 -11.01
N LEU A 226 -6.77 2.61 -10.72
CA LEU A 226 -7.30 3.77 -11.43
C LEU A 226 -6.43 4.23 -12.58
N ASP A 227 -5.27 3.59 -12.80
CA ASP A 227 -4.24 4.02 -13.73
C ASP A 227 -3.88 5.51 -13.54
N MET A 228 -3.57 5.85 -12.30
CA MET A 228 -3.24 7.21 -11.88
C MET A 228 -1.83 7.27 -11.31
N THR A 229 -1.18 8.42 -11.45
CA THR A 229 0.09 8.67 -10.77
C THR A 229 -0.11 9.05 -9.31
N ASN A 230 0.89 8.75 -8.49
CA ASN A 230 0.95 9.22 -7.11
C ASN A 230 1.79 10.50 -7.06
N GLU A 231 1.15 11.65 -7.28
CA GLU A 231 1.82 12.96 -7.33
C GLU A 231 2.70 13.23 -6.10
N THR A 232 2.27 12.82 -4.90
CA THR A 232 3.06 12.99 -3.67
C THR A 232 4.38 12.22 -3.75
N TYR A 233 4.34 11.00 -4.27
CA TYR A 233 5.53 10.18 -4.47
C TYR A 233 6.40 10.68 -5.63
N GLU A 234 5.82 11.09 -6.75
CA GLU A 234 6.55 11.67 -7.89
C GLU A 234 7.31 12.95 -7.47
N ASN A 235 6.64 13.84 -6.74
CA ASN A 235 7.26 15.04 -6.18
C ASN A 235 8.40 14.70 -5.22
N TYR A 236 8.23 13.66 -4.39
CA TYR A 236 9.31 13.13 -3.55
C TYR A 236 10.49 12.64 -4.40
N GLN A 237 10.23 11.83 -5.44
CA GLN A 237 11.26 11.31 -6.33
C GLN A 237 12.05 12.43 -7.00
N GLN A 238 11.36 13.41 -7.58
CA GLN A 238 11.98 14.57 -8.22
C GLN A 238 12.88 15.35 -7.24
N LYS A 239 12.38 15.64 -6.03
CA LYS A 239 13.17 16.34 -4.99
C LYS A 239 14.42 15.56 -4.57
N GLN A 240 14.31 14.24 -4.41
CA GLN A 240 15.47 13.42 -4.05
C GLN A 240 16.45 13.30 -5.22
N MET A 241 15.96 13.16 -6.44
CA MET A 241 16.77 13.10 -7.65
C MET A 241 17.60 14.38 -7.81
N GLN A 242 16.99 15.55 -7.63
CA GLN A 242 17.70 16.84 -7.66
C GLN A 242 18.82 16.91 -6.62
N LYS A 243 18.57 16.46 -5.39
CA LYS A 243 19.60 16.41 -4.32
C LYS A 243 20.74 15.46 -4.68
N ILE A 244 20.44 14.27 -5.21
CA ILE A 244 21.44 13.28 -5.61
C ILE A 244 22.32 13.84 -6.73
N ILE A 245 21.71 14.41 -7.77
CA ILE A 245 22.44 15.01 -8.90
C ILE A 245 23.31 16.18 -8.42
N GLN A 246 22.80 17.03 -7.52
CA GLN A 246 23.56 18.14 -6.97
C GLN A 246 24.78 17.64 -6.17
N ASN A 247 24.61 16.64 -5.32
CA ASN A 247 25.70 16.05 -4.55
C ASN A 247 26.75 15.38 -5.45
N ALA A 248 26.31 14.64 -6.47
CA ALA A 248 27.19 14.00 -7.45
C ALA A 248 28.02 15.02 -8.25
N LYS A 249 27.46 16.20 -8.56
CA LYS A 249 28.21 17.29 -9.20
C LYS A 249 29.27 17.92 -8.30
N GLN A 250 29.07 17.88 -6.97
CA GLN A 250 30.01 18.43 -5.99
C GLN A 250 31.14 17.47 -5.63
N GLN A 251 30.97 16.17 -5.91
CA GLN A 251 31.91 15.11 -5.57
C GLN A 251 32.34 14.42 -6.86
N GLU A 252 33.48 14.83 -7.45
CA GLU A 252 34.07 14.16 -8.61
C GLU A 252 34.25 12.65 -8.27
N ASN A 253 33.68 11.76 -9.11
CA ASN A 253 33.69 10.29 -9.00
C ASN A 253 32.54 9.56 -8.25
N ILE A 254 31.34 10.13 -8.13
CA ILE A 254 30.19 9.38 -7.58
C ILE A 254 29.26 8.85 -8.67
N ASN A 255 29.01 7.53 -8.64
CA ASN A 255 28.02 6.87 -9.49
C ASN A 255 26.59 7.25 -9.02
N SER A 256 25.95 8.15 -9.76
CA SER A 256 24.59 8.60 -9.48
C SER A 256 23.54 7.48 -9.55
N ASP A 257 23.71 6.48 -10.43
CA ASP A 257 22.75 5.37 -10.57
C ASP A 257 22.70 4.48 -9.33
N GLU A 258 23.86 4.26 -8.71
CA GLU A 258 23.94 3.49 -7.46
C GLU A 258 23.24 4.23 -6.30
N MET A 259 23.39 5.55 -6.22
CA MET A 259 22.70 6.37 -5.23
C MET A 259 21.18 6.37 -5.42
N ILE A 260 20.74 6.52 -6.67
CA ILE A 260 19.32 6.46 -7.08
C ILE A 260 18.74 5.10 -6.65
N THR A 261 19.39 4.01 -7.05
CA THR A 261 18.95 2.65 -6.73
C THR A 261 18.86 2.43 -5.23
N ARG A 262 19.90 2.79 -4.45
CA ARG A 262 19.90 2.67 -2.99
C ARG A 262 18.77 3.47 -2.32
N LYS A 263 18.40 4.63 -2.88
CA LYS A 263 17.36 5.50 -2.33
C LYS A 263 15.95 5.02 -2.65
N PHE A 264 15.70 4.57 -3.89
CA PHE A 264 14.35 4.29 -4.37
C PHE A 264 13.96 2.81 -4.33
N GLN A 265 14.91 1.87 -4.50
CA GLN A 265 14.61 0.43 -4.50
C GLN A 265 13.88 -0.03 -3.22
N PRO A 266 14.27 0.39 -1.99
CA PRO A 266 13.57 -0.02 -0.79
C PRO A 266 12.13 0.51 -0.72
N LYS A 267 11.90 1.76 -1.15
CA LYS A 267 10.57 2.39 -1.18
C LYS A 267 9.66 1.75 -2.22
N TRP A 268 10.18 1.51 -3.42
CA TRP A 268 9.47 0.83 -4.50
C TRP A 268 9.07 -0.60 -4.10
N ARG A 269 10.00 -1.36 -3.49
CA ARG A 269 9.71 -2.68 -2.93
C ARG A 269 8.63 -2.63 -1.85
N LYS A 270 8.65 -1.62 -0.98
CA LYS A 270 7.60 -1.42 0.03
C LYS A 270 6.24 -1.12 -0.61
N MET A 271 6.20 -0.33 -1.69
CA MET A 271 4.96 -0.06 -2.43
C MET A 271 4.36 -1.33 -3.05
N LEU A 272 5.17 -2.18 -3.69
CA LEU A 272 4.73 -3.49 -4.20
C LEU A 272 4.19 -4.40 -3.09
N THR A 273 4.87 -4.38 -1.94
CA THR A 273 4.45 -5.12 -0.75
C THR A 273 3.09 -4.64 -0.25
N ASP A 274 2.91 -3.32 -0.14
CA ASP A 274 1.67 -2.71 0.36
C ASP A 274 0.48 -2.94 -0.58
N GLU A 275 0.72 -2.96 -1.89
CA GLU A 275 -0.29 -3.30 -2.89
C GLU A 275 -0.78 -4.75 -2.70
N ILE A 276 0.14 -5.69 -2.51
CA ILE A 276 -0.20 -7.11 -2.30
C ILE A 276 -0.93 -7.30 -0.97
N MET A 277 -0.42 -6.71 0.13
CA MET A 277 -1.05 -6.81 1.45
C MET A 277 -2.49 -6.28 1.48
N ALA A 278 -2.78 -5.23 0.70
CA ALA A 278 -4.13 -4.69 0.58
C ALA A 278 -5.13 -5.71 -0.01
N CYS A 279 -4.62 -6.65 -0.81
CA CYS A 279 -5.40 -7.68 -1.47
C CYS A 279 -5.54 -8.98 -0.65
N LEU A 280 -4.99 -9.07 0.57
CA LEU A 280 -4.98 -10.30 1.36
C LEU A 280 -5.82 -10.18 2.64
N GLN A 281 -6.29 -11.29 3.20
CA GLN A 281 -7.10 -11.29 4.42
C GLN A 281 -6.28 -10.99 5.68
N LYS A 282 -5.10 -11.59 5.78
CA LYS A 282 -4.28 -11.58 6.99
C LYS A 282 -3.32 -10.39 7.02
N ASP A 283 -3.25 -9.74 8.16
CA ASP A 283 -2.30 -8.64 8.39
C ASP A 283 -0.85 -9.13 8.21
N ASN A 284 -0.01 -8.28 7.60
CA ASN A 284 1.40 -8.52 7.26
C ASN A 284 1.68 -9.71 6.33
N GLU A 285 0.65 -10.36 5.80
CA GLU A 285 0.87 -11.43 4.83
C GLU A 285 1.24 -10.87 3.47
N ILE A 286 2.17 -11.55 2.82
CA ILE A 286 2.49 -11.35 1.40
C ILE A 286 2.44 -12.69 0.67
N ILE A 287 2.24 -12.63 -0.65
CA ILE A 287 2.27 -13.79 -1.53
C ILE A 287 3.13 -13.51 -2.76
N CYS A 288 3.74 -14.58 -3.30
CA CYS A 288 4.29 -14.56 -4.64
C CYS A 288 3.15 -14.80 -5.64
N PRO A 289 2.88 -13.89 -6.59
CA PRO A 289 1.76 -14.06 -7.51
C PRO A 289 1.85 -15.33 -8.38
N PHE A 290 3.04 -15.81 -8.70
CA PHE A 290 3.19 -16.98 -9.59
C PHE A 290 3.11 -18.31 -8.84
N THR A 291 3.59 -18.36 -7.60
CA THR A 291 3.74 -19.62 -6.86
C THR A 291 2.83 -19.72 -5.65
N TRP A 292 2.08 -18.67 -5.33
CA TRP A 292 1.24 -18.56 -4.13
C TRP A 292 1.96 -18.80 -2.80
N ILE A 293 3.29 -18.92 -2.80
CA ILE A 293 4.09 -18.99 -1.59
C ILE A 293 3.79 -17.74 -0.77
N SER A 294 3.28 -17.95 0.44
CA SER A 294 2.92 -16.87 1.35
C SER A 294 3.76 -16.88 2.61
N ALA A 295 3.96 -15.69 3.18
CA ALA A 295 4.64 -15.55 4.46
C ALA A 295 4.26 -14.25 5.17
N ASP A 296 4.63 -14.18 6.45
CA ASP A 296 4.61 -12.93 7.22
C ASP A 296 5.81 -12.07 6.80
N TYR A 297 5.53 -10.92 6.18
CA TYR A 297 6.53 -9.99 5.66
C TYR A 297 7.48 -9.48 6.75
N THR A 298 6.97 -9.28 7.98
CA THR A 298 7.78 -8.75 9.09
C THR A 298 8.85 -9.74 9.55
N LYS A 299 8.66 -11.03 9.27
CA LYS A 299 9.56 -12.10 9.68
C LYS A 299 10.53 -12.49 8.57
N VAL A 300 10.01 -12.71 7.36
CA VAL A 300 10.79 -13.30 6.25
C VAL A 300 10.54 -12.59 4.93
N GLY A 301 10.18 -11.30 4.97
CA GLY A 301 9.91 -10.52 3.76
C GLY A 301 11.04 -10.57 2.73
N THR A 302 12.30 -10.71 3.14
CA THR A 302 13.49 -10.80 2.27
C THR A 302 13.49 -11.99 1.31
N LEU A 303 12.67 -13.02 1.55
CA LEU A 303 12.45 -14.12 0.60
C LEU A 303 11.87 -13.64 -0.73
N PHE A 304 11.19 -12.48 -0.71
CA PHE A 304 10.48 -11.91 -1.83
C PHE A 304 11.24 -10.72 -2.42
N ARG A 305 11.49 -10.80 -3.73
CA ARG A 305 12.24 -9.87 -4.55
C ARG A 305 11.26 -8.96 -5.30
N ALA A 306 11.57 -7.66 -5.31
CA ALA A 306 10.89 -6.73 -6.20
C ALA A 306 11.53 -6.89 -7.58
N SER A 307 10.85 -7.66 -8.43
CA SER A 307 11.29 -7.99 -9.78
C SER A 307 10.76 -6.94 -10.75
N HIS A 308 11.63 -6.41 -11.60
CA HIS A 308 11.23 -5.55 -12.70
C HIS A 308 10.61 -6.38 -13.81
N ILE A 309 9.50 -5.91 -14.40
CA ILE A 309 8.90 -6.57 -15.56
C ILE A 309 9.68 -6.18 -16.83
N VAL A 310 9.91 -4.89 -17.01
CA VAL A 310 10.90 -4.35 -17.95
C VAL A 310 12.14 -4.00 -17.16
N SER A 311 13.26 -4.63 -17.52
CA SER A 311 14.53 -4.51 -16.79
C SER A 311 14.95 -3.06 -16.57
N TYR A 312 15.64 -2.80 -15.46
CA TYR A 312 16.10 -1.45 -15.10
C TYR A 312 16.94 -0.78 -16.20
N ALA A 313 17.72 -1.57 -16.96
CA ALA A 313 18.55 -1.08 -18.06
C ALA A 313 17.75 -0.70 -19.31
N GLU A 314 16.60 -1.33 -19.54
CA GLU A 314 15.72 -1.07 -20.69
C GLU A 314 14.59 -0.09 -20.36
N ALA A 315 14.35 0.16 -19.07
CA ALA A 315 13.34 1.07 -18.56
C ALA A 315 13.77 2.53 -18.70
N ASN A 316 12.86 3.40 -19.14
CA ASN A 316 13.08 4.84 -19.05
C ASN A 316 12.97 5.33 -17.59
N GLU A 317 13.37 6.58 -17.32
CA GLU A 317 13.40 7.14 -15.96
C GLU A 317 12.07 7.05 -15.20
N ASN A 318 10.94 7.19 -15.90
CA ASN A 318 9.61 7.10 -15.29
C ASN A 318 9.18 5.65 -15.03
N GLU A 319 9.74 4.68 -15.77
CA GLU A 319 9.42 3.26 -15.66
C GLU A 319 10.24 2.54 -14.57
N LYS A 320 11.45 3.01 -14.27
CA LYS A 320 12.40 2.36 -13.35
C LYS A 320 11.83 2.08 -11.96
N PHE A 321 10.95 2.94 -11.46
CA PHE A 321 10.30 2.77 -10.16
C PHE A 321 8.78 2.94 -10.25
N ASP A 322 8.22 2.75 -11.44
CA ASP A 322 6.77 2.61 -11.60
C ASP A 322 6.35 1.31 -10.90
N ILE A 323 5.33 1.40 -10.06
CA ILE A 323 4.77 0.23 -9.39
C ILE A 323 4.22 -0.78 -10.41
N ASN A 324 3.66 -0.34 -11.54
CA ASN A 324 3.15 -1.20 -12.60
C ASN A 324 4.28 -1.93 -13.34
N ASN A 325 5.52 -1.44 -13.29
CA ASN A 325 6.70 -2.13 -13.82
C ASN A 325 7.33 -3.10 -12.80
N GLY A 326 6.63 -3.41 -11.71
CA GLY A 326 7.12 -4.28 -10.64
C GLY A 326 6.17 -5.41 -10.31
N ILE A 327 6.75 -6.53 -9.88
CA ILE A 327 6.05 -7.67 -9.32
C ILE A 327 6.88 -8.28 -8.18
N LEU A 328 6.22 -8.68 -7.09
CA LEU A 328 6.90 -9.25 -5.92
C LEU A 328 6.97 -10.78 -6.04
N LEU A 329 8.15 -11.34 -6.33
CA LEU A 329 8.32 -12.78 -6.59
C LEU A 329 9.19 -13.44 -5.52
N CYS A 330 8.92 -14.70 -5.20
CA CYS A 330 9.88 -15.50 -4.41
C CYS A 330 11.13 -15.80 -5.25
N ALA A 331 12.28 -16.00 -4.60
CA ALA A 331 13.59 -16.05 -5.27
C ALA A 331 13.70 -16.98 -6.50
N ASN A 332 13.07 -18.16 -6.46
CA ASN A 332 13.07 -19.08 -7.60
C ASN A 332 12.22 -18.57 -8.78
N ALA A 333 11.04 -18.00 -8.51
CA ALA A 333 10.19 -17.42 -9.54
C ALA A 333 10.80 -16.15 -10.14
N ASP A 334 11.43 -15.33 -9.30
CA ASP A 334 12.20 -14.14 -9.72
C ASP A 334 13.31 -14.52 -10.70
N ALA A 335 14.15 -15.50 -10.36
CA ALA A 335 15.24 -15.95 -11.24
C ALA A 335 14.76 -16.49 -12.59
N LEU A 336 13.64 -17.21 -12.62
CA LEU A 336 13.05 -17.70 -13.87
C LEU A 336 12.45 -16.57 -14.70
N PHE A 337 11.80 -15.61 -14.04
CA PHE A 337 11.14 -14.49 -14.69
C PHE A 337 12.18 -13.54 -15.30
N ASP A 338 13.18 -13.12 -14.53
CA ASP A 338 14.25 -12.22 -14.99
C ASP A 338 15.01 -12.79 -16.22
N LYS A 339 15.26 -14.11 -16.23
CA LYS A 339 15.87 -14.82 -17.38
C LYS A 339 14.90 -15.14 -18.52
N HIS A 340 13.66 -14.65 -18.45
CA HIS A 340 12.63 -14.93 -19.45
C HIS A 340 12.48 -16.44 -19.73
N LEU A 341 12.57 -17.25 -18.69
CA LEU A 341 12.27 -18.68 -18.73
C LEU A 341 10.80 -18.96 -18.38
N ILE A 342 10.16 -18.01 -17.71
CA ILE A 342 8.71 -17.91 -17.57
C ILE A 342 8.26 -16.49 -17.93
N SER A 343 7.01 -16.33 -18.37
CA SER A 343 6.39 -15.02 -18.60
C SER A 343 4.87 -15.13 -18.41
N VAL A 344 4.12 -14.06 -18.60
CA VAL A 344 2.65 -14.06 -18.53
C VAL A 344 2.07 -13.58 -19.86
N ASP A 345 1.09 -14.32 -20.40
CA ASP A 345 0.40 -13.97 -21.66
C ASP A 345 -0.71 -12.93 -21.46
N GLU A 346 -1.33 -12.50 -22.55
CA GLU A 346 -2.46 -11.56 -22.55
C GLU A 346 -3.69 -12.06 -21.77
N ASN A 347 -3.82 -13.39 -21.59
CA ASN A 347 -4.90 -14.04 -20.85
C ASN A 347 -4.57 -14.21 -19.35
N LYS A 348 -3.44 -13.65 -18.89
CA LYS A 348 -2.94 -13.74 -17.52
C LYS A 348 -2.64 -15.18 -17.11
N ASN A 349 -2.10 -15.98 -18.03
CA ASN A 349 -1.59 -17.32 -17.77
C ASN A 349 -0.07 -17.32 -17.76
N LEU A 350 0.51 -18.15 -16.88
CA LEU A 350 1.95 -18.35 -16.84
C LEU A 350 2.40 -19.19 -18.05
N CYS A 351 3.31 -18.66 -18.83
CA CYS A 351 3.97 -19.32 -19.96
C CYS A 351 5.34 -19.84 -19.53
N PHE A 352 5.74 -20.98 -20.10
CA PHE A 352 7.01 -21.64 -19.80
C PHE A 352 7.87 -21.76 -21.04
N SER A 353 9.16 -21.54 -20.88
CA SER A 353 10.16 -21.88 -21.88
C SER A 353 10.18 -23.39 -22.13
N PHE A 354 10.52 -23.81 -23.35
CA PHE A 354 10.76 -25.25 -23.63
C PHE A 354 11.91 -25.83 -22.80
N LEU A 355 12.80 -24.98 -22.27
CA LEU A 355 13.87 -25.39 -21.35
C LEU A 355 13.35 -25.83 -19.97
N LEU A 356 12.11 -25.47 -19.63
CA LEU A 356 11.41 -25.92 -18.42
C LEU A 356 10.41 -27.04 -18.70
N ASP A 357 10.64 -27.93 -19.66
CA ASP A 357 9.73 -29.06 -19.95
C ASP A 357 9.88 -30.24 -18.95
N ASP A 358 9.85 -29.93 -17.66
CA ASP A 358 9.85 -30.89 -16.56
C ASP A 358 8.70 -30.59 -15.60
N GLU A 359 7.62 -31.37 -15.69
CA GLU A 359 6.43 -31.22 -14.84
C GLU A 359 6.72 -31.45 -13.35
N ILE A 360 7.67 -32.32 -13.01
CA ILE A 360 8.06 -32.55 -11.62
C ILE A 360 8.74 -31.30 -11.07
N LEU A 361 9.63 -30.68 -11.85
CA LEU A 361 10.27 -29.42 -11.48
C LEU A 361 9.24 -28.30 -11.34
N LYS A 362 8.35 -28.10 -12.33
CA LYS A 362 7.30 -27.06 -12.25
C LYS A 362 6.41 -27.25 -11.01
N SER A 363 6.04 -28.50 -10.70
CA SER A 363 5.27 -28.83 -9.50
C SER A 363 6.04 -28.51 -8.20
N LYS A 364 7.33 -28.86 -8.12
CA LYS A 364 8.18 -28.57 -6.93
C LYS A 364 8.40 -27.07 -6.73
N LEU A 365 8.41 -26.30 -7.81
CA LEU A 365 8.50 -24.84 -7.79
C LEU A 365 7.13 -24.15 -7.59
N LEU A 366 6.05 -24.92 -7.51
CA LEU A 366 4.66 -24.46 -7.35
C LEU A 366 4.16 -23.57 -8.50
N LEU A 367 4.61 -23.82 -9.73
CA LEU A 367 4.26 -23.02 -10.91
C LEU A 367 3.03 -23.54 -11.68
N ASN A 368 2.55 -24.75 -11.39
CA ASN A 368 1.44 -25.39 -12.13
C ASN A 368 0.04 -24.87 -11.74
N GLN A 369 -0.04 -23.96 -10.78
CA GLN A 369 -1.32 -23.40 -10.33
C GLN A 369 -1.62 -22.07 -11.04
N PRO A 370 -2.90 -21.69 -11.16
CA PRO A 370 -3.26 -20.37 -11.65
C PRO A 370 -2.60 -19.26 -10.82
N ILE A 371 -2.03 -18.28 -11.49
CA ILE A 371 -1.37 -17.13 -10.86
C ILE A 371 -2.37 -16.23 -10.15
N PHE A 372 -1.91 -15.47 -9.17
CA PHE A 372 -2.71 -14.45 -8.49
C PHE A 372 -2.94 -13.24 -9.41
N LYS A 373 -4.15 -13.13 -9.95
CA LYS A 373 -4.48 -12.16 -11.00
C LYS A 373 -4.75 -10.75 -10.49
N SER A 374 -5.08 -10.55 -9.21
CA SER A 374 -5.50 -9.24 -8.70
C SER A 374 -4.48 -8.14 -8.99
N ILE A 375 -3.19 -8.41 -8.81
CA ILE A 375 -2.16 -7.40 -9.11
C ILE A 375 -1.98 -7.14 -10.61
N LEU A 376 -2.42 -7.99 -11.52
CA LEU A 376 -2.23 -7.80 -12.96
C LEU A 376 -3.26 -6.81 -13.54
N THR A 377 -3.06 -5.52 -13.24
CA THR A 377 -3.84 -4.40 -13.81
C THR A 377 -3.55 -4.22 -15.30
N ASP A 378 -4.43 -3.51 -16.01
CA ASP A 378 -4.25 -3.24 -17.44
C ASP A 378 -2.88 -2.59 -17.72
N LYS A 379 -2.52 -1.59 -16.90
CA LYS A 379 -1.23 -0.90 -17.01
C LYS A 379 -0.03 -1.82 -16.75
N ARG A 380 -0.10 -2.70 -15.75
CA ARG A 380 0.94 -3.69 -15.48
C ARG A 380 1.04 -4.72 -16.63
N MET A 381 -0.08 -5.03 -17.29
CA MET A 381 -0.08 -5.90 -18.47
C MET A 381 0.59 -5.27 -19.70
N GLU A 382 0.66 -3.94 -19.82
CA GLU A 382 1.45 -3.29 -20.87
C GLU A 382 2.96 -3.61 -20.71
N PHE A 383 3.48 -3.51 -19.49
CA PHE A 383 4.85 -3.94 -19.19
C PHE A 383 5.03 -5.44 -19.43
N MET A 384 4.05 -6.25 -18.99
CA MET A 384 4.10 -7.70 -19.16
C MET A 384 4.11 -8.12 -20.63
N THR A 385 3.43 -7.36 -21.50
CA THR A 385 3.45 -7.58 -22.95
C THR A 385 4.88 -7.44 -23.51
N ARG A 386 5.62 -6.42 -23.09
CA ARG A 386 7.04 -6.23 -23.48
C ARG A 386 7.91 -7.40 -23.00
N HIS A 387 7.70 -7.83 -21.75
CA HIS A 387 8.39 -9.00 -21.20
C HIS A 387 8.05 -10.28 -21.99
N TYR A 388 6.78 -10.50 -22.32
CA TYR A 388 6.33 -11.65 -23.11
C TYR A 388 6.85 -11.64 -24.55
N GLU A 389 6.96 -10.48 -25.19
CA GLU A 389 7.59 -10.36 -26.50
C GLU A 389 9.07 -10.74 -26.48
N LYS A 390 9.81 -10.30 -25.44
CA LYS A 390 11.21 -10.67 -25.25
C LYS A 390 11.36 -12.16 -24.95
N PHE A 391 10.48 -12.72 -24.13
CA PHE A 391 10.35 -14.17 -23.91
C PHE A 391 10.20 -14.92 -25.24
N LYS A 392 9.25 -14.54 -26.10
CA LYS A 392 9.05 -15.19 -27.41
C LYS A 392 10.27 -15.09 -28.33
N LYS A 393 10.96 -13.94 -28.35
CA LYS A 393 12.19 -13.75 -29.13
C LYS A 393 13.31 -14.68 -28.64
N LEU A 394 13.49 -14.77 -27.32
CA LEU A 394 14.49 -15.65 -26.72
C LEU A 394 14.15 -17.12 -26.95
N GLU A 395 12.87 -17.51 -26.90
CA GLU A 395 12.46 -18.87 -27.24
C GLU A 395 12.81 -19.27 -28.68
N LEU A 396 12.71 -18.35 -29.64
CA LEU A 396 13.15 -18.60 -31.01
C LEU A 396 14.67 -18.74 -31.11
N LEU A 397 15.41 -17.88 -30.41
CA LEU A 397 16.88 -17.93 -30.39
C LEU A 397 17.40 -19.22 -29.76
N ARG A 398 16.87 -19.61 -28.60
CA ARG A 398 17.26 -20.84 -27.87
C ARG A 398 16.99 -22.12 -28.66
N ARG A 399 16.07 -22.09 -29.63
CA ARG A 399 15.79 -23.22 -30.54
C ARG A 399 16.70 -23.26 -31.76
N ASP A 400 17.45 -22.19 -32.04
CA ASP A 400 18.48 -22.20 -33.08
C ASP A 400 19.65 -23.07 -32.61
N SER A 401 20.02 -24.07 -33.40
CA SER A 401 21.13 -24.98 -33.14
C SER A 401 22.49 -24.28 -32.95
N ASN A 402 22.63 -23.04 -33.42
CA ASN A 402 23.85 -22.24 -33.28
C ASN A 402 23.86 -21.35 -32.03
N TYR A 403 22.78 -21.30 -31.26
CA TYR A 403 22.71 -20.48 -30.06
C TYR A 403 23.38 -21.18 -28.88
N ASP A 404 24.44 -20.56 -28.34
CA ASP A 404 25.13 -21.06 -27.16
C ASP A 404 24.35 -20.73 -25.88
N LEU A 405 23.58 -21.71 -25.41
CA LEU A 405 22.83 -21.63 -24.16
C LEU A 405 23.72 -21.37 -22.93
N SER A 406 25.01 -21.70 -22.97
CA SER A 406 25.92 -21.46 -21.84
C SER A 406 26.19 -19.97 -21.59
N SER A 407 25.95 -19.11 -22.59
CA SER A 407 26.10 -17.65 -22.50
C SER A 407 25.02 -16.96 -21.65
N GLU A 408 23.88 -17.61 -21.37
CA GLU A 408 22.82 -17.10 -20.47
C GLU A 408 23.08 -17.44 -18.97
N THR A 409 24.15 -18.18 -18.69
CA THR A 409 24.55 -18.62 -17.34
C THR A 409 25.53 -17.64 -16.69
N ILE A 410 25.07 -16.43 -16.40
CA ILE A 410 25.70 -15.54 -15.41
C ILE A 410 24.62 -15.02 -14.46
#